data_AF-A0A4U7J8F1-F1
#
_entry.id   AF-A0A4U7J8F1-F1
#
_cell.length_a   1.000
_cell.length_b   1.000
_cell.length_c   1.000
_cell.angle_alpha   90.00
_cell.angle_beta   90.00
_cell.angle_gamma   90.00
#
_symmetry.space_group_name_H-M   'P 1'
#
loop_
_entity.id
_entity.type
_entity.pdbx_description
1 polymer ?
#
loop_
_entity_poly.entity_id
_entity_poly.type
_entity_poly.pdbx_seq_one_letter_code
_entity_poly.pdbx_strand_id
1 'polypeptide(L)'
;MKGFFSKFKKNKKGYTLTELIVVVAILGVLAVIAVPMIMNSVKDAQDAGMKAQIQNIETAVQLCLADGSLYYVETGGVKVLTPASGTIENTIKQKLVGHKYPVNSKDPNKAANWWFDPATLKVGYDGSGMTNPYKLNDDASDDQHGK
;
A
#
# COMPACT_ATOMS: atom_id res chain seq x y z
N MET A 1 -37.87 -59.92 11.12
CA MET A 1 -36.41 -59.89 10.83
C MET A 1 -35.70 -59.23 11.99
N LYS A 2 -34.99 -60.02 12.81
CA LYS A 2 -34.27 -59.54 14.00
C LYS A 2 -32.84 -59.14 13.61
N GLY A 3 -32.46 -57.93 14.00
CA GLY A 3 -31.10 -57.55 14.40
C GLY A 3 -30.07 -57.35 13.29
N PHE A 4 -29.61 -56.11 13.11
CA PHE A 4 -28.22 -55.85 12.70
C PHE A 4 -27.74 -54.41 13.04
N PHE A 5 -28.17 -53.83 14.16
CA PHE A 5 -27.48 -52.64 14.69
C PHE A 5 -26.29 -53.09 15.55
N SER A 6 -25.22 -53.47 14.84
CA SER A 6 -23.89 -53.75 15.38
C SER A 6 -23.44 -52.59 16.29
N LYS A 7 -23.18 -52.92 17.55
CA LYS A 7 -22.63 -52.00 18.54
C LYS A 7 -21.21 -51.59 18.13
N PHE A 8 -21.07 -50.43 17.50
CA PHE A 8 -19.79 -49.70 17.49
C PHE A 8 -19.47 -49.28 18.93
N LYS A 9 -18.71 -50.10 19.65
CA LYS A 9 -17.98 -49.67 20.86
C LYS A 9 -16.88 -48.71 20.39
N LYS A 10 -17.26 -47.44 20.19
CA LYS A 10 -16.29 -46.36 19.98
C LYS A 10 -15.56 -46.17 21.31
N ASN A 11 -14.29 -46.52 21.38
CA ASN A 11 -13.38 -46.04 22.41
C ASN A 11 -13.33 -44.51 22.30
N LYS A 12 -14.28 -43.83 22.96
CA LYS A 12 -14.34 -42.36 23.01
C LYS A 12 -13.26 -41.87 23.97
N LYS A 13 -12.00 -41.86 23.52
CA LYS A 13 -11.00 -40.95 24.06
C LYS A 13 -11.34 -39.55 23.54
N GLY A 14 -12.34 -38.92 24.15
CA GLY A 14 -12.66 -37.52 23.90
C GLY A 14 -11.71 -36.65 24.70
N TYR A 15 -11.20 -35.58 24.08
CA TYR A 15 -10.49 -34.52 24.80
C TYR A 15 -11.37 -33.99 25.93
N THR A 16 -10.74 -33.72 27.07
CA THR A 16 -11.45 -33.13 28.21
C THR A 16 -11.78 -31.67 27.91
N LEU A 17 -12.90 -31.16 28.45
CA LEU A 17 -13.23 -29.73 28.37
C LEU A 17 -12.09 -28.85 28.90
N THR A 18 -11.41 -29.33 29.94
CA THR A 18 -10.25 -28.67 30.55
C THR A 18 -9.05 -28.58 29.62
N GLU A 19 -8.78 -29.60 28.79
CA GLU A 19 -7.71 -29.52 27.77
C GLU A 19 -8.02 -28.45 26.73
N LEU A 20 -9.26 -28.38 26.25
CA LEU A 20 -9.65 -27.37 25.29
C LEU A 20 -9.57 -25.95 25.89
N ILE A 21 -10.00 -25.78 27.14
CA ILE A 21 -9.98 -24.50 27.85
C ILE A 21 -8.55 -23.98 28.03
N VAL A 22 -7.61 -24.84 28.43
CA VAL A 22 -6.20 -24.43 28.59
C VAL A 22 -5.59 -24.02 27.24
N VAL A 23 -5.91 -24.73 26.15
CA VAL A 23 -5.40 -24.40 24.82
C VAL A 23 -5.89 -23.02 24.35
N VAL A 24 -7.20 -22.74 24.44
CA VAL A 24 -7.72 -21.44 24.03
C VAL A 24 -7.28 -20.31 24.96
N ALA A 25 -7.02 -20.61 26.24
CA ALA A 25 -6.45 -19.64 27.18
C ALA A 25 -5.02 -19.24 26.77
N ILE A 26 -4.16 -20.22 26.42
CA ILE A 26 -2.80 -19.94 25.92
C ILE A 26 -2.85 -19.20 24.58
N LEU A 27 -3.71 -19.63 23.64
CA LEU A 27 -3.91 -18.94 22.35
C LEU A 27 -4.39 -17.48 22.55
N GLY A 28 -5.24 -17.23 23.55
CA GLY A 28 -5.70 -15.89 23.90
C GLY A 28 -4.55 -14.98 24.35
N VAL A 29 -3.67 -15.46 25.23
CA VAL A 29 -2.49 -14.69 25.68
C VAL A 29 -1.54 -14.40 24.53
N LEU A 30 -1.28 -15.39 23.66
CA LEU A 30 -0.42 -15.21 22.49
C LEU A 30 -1.01 -14.22 21.48
N ALA A 31 -2.32 -14.24 21.26
CA ALA A 31 -3.00 -13.33 20.33
C ALA A 31 -2.85 -11.85 20.73
N VAL A 32 -2.92 -11.54 22.02
CA VAL A 32 -2.78 -10.15 22.52
C VAL A 32 -1.42 -9.55 22.16
N ILE A 33 -0.34 -10.33 22.24
CA ILE A 33 1.01 -9.86 21.88
C ILE A 33 1.20 -9.84 20.36
N ALA A 34 0.65 -10.84 19.65
CA ALA A 34 0.85 -10.99 18.21
C ALA A 34 0.12 -9.92 17.37
N VAL A 35 -1.10 -9.53 17.73
CA VAL A 35 -1.92 -8.58 16.95
C VAL A 35 -1.22 -7.24 16.70
N PRO A 36 -0.75 -6.48 17.72
CA PRO A 36 -0.13 -5.17 17.48
C PRO A 36 1.18 -5.28 16.67
N MET A 37 1.94 -6.36 16.89
CA MET A 37 3.16 -6.62 16.14
C MET A 37 2.86 -6.85 14.64
N ILE A 38 1.87 -7.69 14.34
CA ILE A 38 1.46 -7.99 12.97
C ILE A 38 0.91 -6.72 12.29
N MET A 39 0.15 -5.88 13.00
CA MET A 39 -0.35 -4.62 12.46
C MET A 39 0.79 -3.68 12.02
N ASN A 40 1.83 -3.54 12.85
CA ASN A 40 3.01 -2.76 12.49
C ASN A 40 3.76 -3.37 11.30
N SER A 41 3.98 -4.70 11.29
CA SER A 41 4.65 -5.36 10.18
C SER A 41 3.88 -5.27 8.85
N VAL A 42 2.54 -5.30 8.89
CA VAL A 42 1.70 -5.09 7.71
C VAL A 42 1.85 -3.65 7.20
N LYS A 43 1.87 -2.67 8.09
CA LYS A 43 2.12 -1.27 7.72
C LYS A 43 3.51 -1.09 7.10
N ASP A 44 4.55 -1.64 7.72
CA ASP A 44 5.92 -1.57 7.19
C ASP A 44 6.04 -2.24 5.82
N ALA A 45 5.37 -3.38 5.62
CA ALA A 45 5.33 -4.07 4.33
C ALA A 45 4.59 -3.25 3.25
N GLN A 46 3.52 -2.54 3.63
CA GLN A 46 2.83 -1.61 2.73
C GLN A 46 3.72 -0.43 2.35
N ASP A 47 4.40 0.17 3.33
CA ASP A 47 5.31 1.30 3.11
C ASP A 47 6.51 0.89 2.23
N ALA A 48 7.07 -0.31 2.45
CA ALA A 48 8.12 -0.86 1.61
C ALA A 48 7.63 -1.16 0.17
N GLY A 49 6.42 -1.74 0.04
CA GLY A 49 5.81 -2.00 -1.26
C GLY A 49 5.48 -0.72 -2.04
N MET A 50 5.13 0.35 -1.32
CA MET A 50 4.92 1.68 -1.88
C MET A 50 6.23 2.26 -2.41
N LYS A 51 7.30 2.21 -1.61
CA LYS A 51 8.63 2.67 -2.01
C LYS A 51 9.16 1.94 -3.26
N ALA A 52 8.93 0.64 -3.36
CA ALA A 52 9.31 -0.13 -4.55
C ALA A 52 8.54 0.32 -5.80
N GLN A 53 7.24 0.61 -5.67
CA GLN A 53 6.43 1.12 -6.80
C GLN A 53 6.90 2.50 -7.27
N ILE A 54 7.24 3.39 -6.33
CA ILE A 54 7.81 4.72 -6.61
C ILE A 54 9.10 4.60 -7.42
N GLN A 55 10.03 3.75 -6.98
CA GLN A 55 11.29 3.51 -7.69
C GLN A 55 11.08 2.98 -9.11
N ASN A 56 10.07 2.12 -9.31
CA ASN A 56 9.70 1.66 -10.64
C ASN A 56 9.22 2.83 -11.51
N ILE A 57 8.40 3.72 -10.98
CA ILE A 57 7.93 4.91 -11.71
C ILE A 57 9.09 5.84 -12.07
N GLU A 58 10.00 6.11 -11.14
CA GLU A 58 11.21 6.92 -11.44
C GLU A 58 12.03 6.31 -12.57
N THR A 59 12.23 4.98 -12.53
CA THR A 59 12.93 4.24 -13.57
C THR A 59 12.21 4.36 -14.91
N ALA A 60 10.88 4.24 -14.92
CA ALA A 60 10.08 4.38 -16.13
C ALA A 60 10.13 5.79 -16.72
N VAL A 61 10.10 6.83 -15.89
CA VAL A 61 10.26 8.22 -16.33
C VAL A 61 11.64 8.43 -16.95
N GLN A 62 12.70 7.90 -16.32
CA GLN A 62 14.06 7.95 -16.89
C GLN A 62 14.14 7.23 -18.23
N LEU A 63 13.50 6.07 -18.39
CA LEU A 63 13.43 5.36 -19.66
C LEU A 63 12.70 6.16 -20.74
N CYS A 64 11.58 6.80 -20.40
CA CYS A 64 10.85 7.68 -21.31
C CYS A 64 11.66 8.91 -21.73
N LEU A 65 12.50 9.45 -20.85
CA LEU A 65 13.39 10.55 -21.18
C LEU A 65 14.55 10.09 -22.08
N ALA A 66 15.07 8.90 -21.81
CA ALA A 66 16.18 8.32 -22.58
C ALA A 66 15.78 7.98 -24.02
N ASP A 67 14.55 7.52 -24.25
CA ASP A 67 14.04 7.19 -25.58
C ASP A 67 13.32 8.35 -26.30
N GLY A 68 13.20 9.50 -25.64
CA GLY A 68 12.57 10.71 -26.18
C GLY A 68 11.04 10.71 -26.16
N SER A 69 10.40 9.69 -25.55
CA SER A 69 8.95 9.67 -25.37
C SER A 69 8.45 10.77 -24.42
N LEU A 70 9.30 11.18 -23.47
CA LEU A 70 9.14 12.39 -22.67
C LEU A 70 10.37 13.29 -22.88
N TYR A 71 10.16 14.60 -22.84
CA TYR A 71 11.23 15.59 -22.95
C TYR A 71 10.87 16.87 -22.19
N TYR A 72 11.86 17.71 -21.93
CA TYR A 72 11.66 18.99 -21.27
C TYR A 72 11.47 20.10 -22.29
N VAL A 73 10.44 20.93 -22.06
CA VAL A 73 10.24 22.20 -22.75
C VAL A 73 10.36 23.31 -21.72
N GLU A 74 11.16 24.32 -22.01
CA GLU A 74 11.29 25.50 -21.16
C GLU A 74 10.37 26.61 -21.68
N THR A 75 9.41 27.01 -20.86
CA THR A 75 8.48 28.11 -21.17
C THR A 75 8.55 29.13 -20.04
N GLY A 76 9.05 30.33 -20.33
CA GLY A 76 9.15 31.41 -19.35
C GLY A 76 10.06 31.08 -18.15
N GLY A 77 11.14 30.32 -18.35
CA GLY A 77 12.08 29.93 -17.29
C GLY A 77 11.62 28.73 -16.44
N VAL A 78 10.46 28.13 -16.77
CA VAL A 78 9.94 26.93 -16.11
C VAL A 78 10.16 25.73 -17.02
N LYS A 79 10.83 24.68 -16.51
CA LYS A 79 10.98 23.41 -17.21
C LYS A 79 9.72 22.56 -17.00
N VAL A 80 9.03 22.26 -18.09
CA VAL A 80 7.81 21.44 -18.11
C VAL A 80 8.09 20.13 -18.84
N LEU A 81 7.80 19.02 -18.17
CA LEU A 81 7.89 17.69 -18.76
C LEU A 81 6.74 17.51 -19.76
N THR A 82 7.05 17.16 -21.00
CA THR A 82 6.11 17.11 -22.12
C THR A 82 6.23 15.76 -22.83
N PRO A 83 5.11 15.12 -23.23
CA PRO A 83 5.15 13.87 -23.98
C PRO A 83 5.31 14.12 -25.48
N ALA A 84 6.01 13.21 -26.18
CA ALA A 84 6.10 13.20 -27.64
C ALA A 84 4.77 12.83 -28.30
N SER A 85 3.92 12.06 -27.60
CA SER A 85 2.56 11.75 -28.02
C SER A 85 1.70 11.33 -26.81
N GLY A 86 0.41 11.62 -26.86
CA GLY A 86 -0.54 11.24 -25.80
C GLY A 86 -0.35 12.02 -24.50
N THR A 87 -0.75 11.42 -23.39
CA THR A 87 -0.62 11.99 -22.03
C THR A 87 0.61 11.41 -21.34
N ILE A 88 1.29 12.24 -20.53
CA ILE A 88 2.45 11.82 -19.71
C ILE A 88 2.18 10.51 -18.95
N GLU A 89 0.99 10.40 -18.35
CA GLU A 89 0.56 9.21 -17.63
C GLU A 89 0.53 7.94 -18.50
N ASN A 90 0.03 8.05 -19.74
CA ASN A 90 -0.03 6.89 -20.64
C ASN A 90 1.36 6.50 -21.15
N THR A 91 2.24 7.48 -21.41
CA THR A 91 3.62 7.24 -21.80
C THR A 91 4.39 6.49 -20.70
N ILE A 92 4.23 6.90 -19.44
CA ILE A 92 4.82 6.23 -18.27
C ILE A 92 4.20 4.82 -18.07
N LYS A 93 2.87 4.67 -18.27
CA LYS A 93 2.17 3.36 -18.25
C LYS A 93 2.70 2.35 -19.24
N GLN A 94 3.03 2.79 -20.44
CA GLN A 94 3.59 1.89 -21.45
C GLN A 94 4.97 1.35 -21.07
N LYS A 95 5.74 2.06 -20.24
CA LYS A 95 7.06 1.61 -19.77
C LYS A 95 7.02 0.81 -18.47
N LEU A 96 5.86 0.78 -17.80
CA LEU A 96 5.65 0.08 -16.52
C LEU A 96 4.94 -1.26 -16.69
N VAL A 97 5.12 -1.96 -17.81
CA VAL A 97 4.37 -3.17 -18.18
C VAL A 97 4.33 -4.19 -17.03
N GLY A 98 3.18 -4.28 -16.35
CA GLY A 98 2.93 -5.22 -15.24
C GLY A 98 3.07 -4.66 -13.82
N HIS A 99 3.57 -3.43 -13.64
CA HIS A 99 3.68 -2.79 -12.33
C HIS A 99 2.40 -2.01 -11.98
N LYS A 100 1.85 -2.27 -10.77
CA LYS A 100 0.74 -1.51 -10.21
C LYS A 100 1.21 -0.09 -9.88
N TYR A 101 0.38 0.88 -10.19
CA TYR A 101 0.53 2.24 -9.69
C TYR A 101 0.03 2.31 -8.25
N PRO A 102 0.66 3.12 -7.40
CA PRO A 102 -0.04 3.57 -6.22
C PRO A 102 -1.27 4.34 -6.70
N VAL A 103 -2.46 3.89 -6.32
CA VAL A 103 -3.67 4.65 -6.56
C VAL A 103 -3.69 5.79 -5.55
N ASN A 104 -3.92 7.03 -6.00
CA ASN A 104 -4.30 8.11 -5.10
C ASN A 104 -5.45 7.59 -4.25
N SER A 105 -5.25 7.56 -2.94
CA SER A 105 -6.33 7.28 -2.03
C SER A 105 -7.35 8.42 -2.16
N LYS A 106 -8.50 8.17 -2.80
CA LYS A 106 -9.65 9.10 -2.77
C LYS A 106 -10.14 9.44 -1.36
N ASP A 107 -9.60 8.77 -0.34
CA ASP A 107 -9.85 9.04 1.07
C ASP A 107 -8.82 10.07 1.57
N PRO A 108 -9.22 11.33 1.82
CA PRO A 108 -8.33 12.40 2.28
C PRO A 108 -7.72 12.13 3.67
N ASN A 109 -8.23 11.14 4.41
CA ASN A 109 -7.74 10.75 5.74
C ASN A 109 -6.77 9.56 5.72
N LYS A 110 -6.42 9.04 4.54
CA LYS A 110 -5.33 8.05 4.41
C LYS A 110 -4.05 8.75 3.98
N ALA A 111 -3.03 8.66 4.84
CA ALA A 111 -1.66 9.11 4.60
C ALA A 111 -0.96 8.29 3.51
N ALA A 112 -1.53 8.32 2.30
CA ALA A 112 -1.02 7.60 1.15
C ALA A 112 -1.11 8.38 -0.16
N ASN A 113 -0.74 9.66 -0.14
CA ASN A 113 -0.71 10.49 -1.34
C ASN A 113 0.69 10.49 -1.93
N TRP A 114 0.83 9.98 -3.16
CA TRP A 114 2.05 10.06 -3.95
C TRP A 114 2.00 11.29 -4.87
N TRP A 115 3.15 11.88 -5.14
CA TRP A 115 3.29 13.00 -6.08
C TRP A 115 4.55 12.82 -6.92
N PHE A 116 4.58 13.48 -8.07
CA PHE A 116 5.74 13.50 -8.96
C PHE A 116 6.26 14.93 -9.05
N ASP A 117 7.56 15.11 -8.77
CA ASP A 117 8.26 16.36 -9.02
C ASP A 117 8.88 16.32 -10.43
N PRO A 118 8.33 17.08 -11.40
CA PRO A 118 8.87 17.11 -12.76
C PRO A 118 10.26 17.74 -12.85
N ALA A 119 10.65 18.60 -11.91
CA ALA A 119 11.95 19.27 -11.93
C ALA A 119 13.08 18.35 -11.44
N THR A 120 12.82 17.51 -10.44
CA THR A 120 13.82 16.59 -9.87
C THR A 120 13.67 15.14 -10.30
N LEU A 121 12.60 14.81 -11.05
CA LEU A 121 12.24 13.46 -11.46
C LEU A 121 11.99 12.50 -10.30
N LYS A 122 11.76 13.04 -9.11
CA LYS A 122 11.50 12.26 -7.91
C LYS A 122 10.01 12.01 -7.77
N VAL A 123 9.67 10.78 -7.41
CA VAL A 123 8.32 10.44 -6.96
C VAL A 123 8.35 10.39 -5.44
N GLY A 124 7.49 11.17 -4.79
CA GLY A 124 7.39 11.24 -3.33
C GLY A 124 6.14 10.56 -2.80
N TYR A 125 6.17 10.18 -1.53
CA TYR A 125 5.04 9.65 -0.76
C TYR A 125 5.16 10.04 0.71
N ASP A 126 4.05 10.41 1.31
CA ASP A 126 3.95 10.98 2.67
C ASP A 126 4.40 10.01 3.78
N GLY A 127 4.27 8.69 3.60
CA GLY A 127 4.80 7.69 4.53
C GLY A 127 6.34 7.53 4.55
N SER A 128 7.09 8.26 3.72
CA SER A 128 8.57 8.22 3.70
C SER A 128 9.25 9.37 4.48
N GLY A 129 8.48 10.22 5.15
CA GLY A 129 8.97 11.45 5.79
C GLY A 129 9.28 12.58 4.82
N MET A 130 9.01 12.39 3.52
CA MET A 130 9.02 13.46 2.52
C MET A 130 7.73 14.27 2.63
N THR A 131 7.84 15.60 2.71
CA THR A 131 6.67 16.50 2.64
C THR A 131 6.33 16.74 1.19
N ASN A 132 5.05 16.61 0.82
CA ASN A 132 4.57 16.89 -0.53
C ASN A 132 4.54 18.41 -0.80
N PRO A 133 5.40 18.95 -1.67
CA PRO A 133 5.40 20.38 -1.99
C PRO A 133 4.23 20.81 -2.89
N TYR A 134 3.46 19.84 -3.42
CA TYR A 134 2.27 20.05 -4.26
C TYR A 134 0.96 19.76 -3.53
N LYS A 135 0.96 19.60 -2.20
CA LYS A 135 -0.30 19.65 -1.44
C LYS A 135 -0.90 21.03 -1.66
N LEU A 136 -1.98 21.10 -2.44
CA LEU A 136 -2.92 22.20 -2.32
C LEU A 136 -3.50 22.06 -0.91
N ASN A 137 -3.44 23.14 -0.13
CA ASN A 137 -3.90 23.24 1.26
C ASN A 137 -5.14 22.38 1.59
N ASP A 138 -4.95 21.11 1.92
CA ASP A 138 -5.98 20.25 2.50
C ASP A 138 -5.97 20.39 4.04
N ASP A 139 -4.89 20.96 4.58
CA ASP A 139 -4.65 21.31 5.98
C ASP A 139 -5.60 22.43 6.48
N ALA A 140 -6.32 23.10 5.57
CA ALA A 140 -7.21 24.23 5.91
C ALA A 140 -8.58 23.82 6.47
N SER A 141 -8.83 22.52 6.70
CA SER A 141 -10.16 22.02 7.07
C SER A 141 -10.35 21.64 8.55
N ASP A 142 -9.29 21.62 9.37
CA ASP A 142 -9.37 21.07 10.75
C ASP A 142 -9.36 22.12 11.89
N ASP A 143 -9.36 23.41 11.58
CA ASP A 143 -9.37 24.50 12.58
C ASP A 143 -10.78 25.01 12.94
N GLN A 144 -11.80 24.15 12.88
CA GLN A 144 -13.13 24.47 13.36
C GLN A 144 -13.69 23.29 14.15
N HIS A 145 -13.29 23.11 15.42
CA HIS A 145 -14.18 22.79 16.56
C HIS A 145 -13.34 22.70 17.85
N GLY A 146 -13.31 23.80 18.58
CA GLY A 146 -12.60 23.93 19.86
C GLY A 146 -13.01 25.20 20.60
N LYS A 147 -14.30 25.33 20.91
CA LYS A 147 -14.81 26.12 22.02
C LYS A 147 -15.75 25.27 22.84
#